data_AF-A0A6P3Z5A4-F1
#
_entry.id   AF-A0A6P3Z5A4-F1
#
_cell.length_a   1.000
_cell.length_b   1.000
_cell.length_c   1.000
_cell.angle_alpha   90.00
_cell.angle_beta   90.00
_cell.angle_gamma   90.00
#
_symmetry.space_group_name_H-M   'P 1'
#
loop_
_entity.id
_entity.type
_entity.pdbx_description
1 polymer ?
#
loop_
_entity_poly.entity_id
_entity_poly.type
_entity_poly.pdbx_seq_one_letter_code
_entity_poly.pdbx_strand_id
1 'polypeptide(L)'
;KQQEKQSRLAVERKIFLRDRKIKFFERRKIERRIRRLEKLQRASSGQAQDAENAEQLSKLKEDLEYVRFFPKTEKYVSLFTGNDDSDIIDRRNRLREQIKANLIAAVASGKDLEETGSEDDGLLDLSEDDFFLTGSSSDEDADDEWTDRSTRY
;
A
#
# COMPACT_ATOMS: atom_id res chain seq x y z
N LYS A 1 -18.22 -26.58 14.40
CA LYS A 1 -18.59 -25.14 14.36
C LYS A 1 -17.56 -24.21 15.01
N GLN A 2 -17.27 -24.26 16.32
CA GLN A 2 -16.27 -23.34 16.93
C GLN A 2 -14.83 -23.64 16.52
N GLN A 3 -14.42 -24.92 16.49
CA GLN A 3 -13.08 -25.33 16.06
C GLN A 3 -12.79 -24.96 14.60
N GLU A 4 -13.77 -25.09 13.71
CA GLU A 4 -13.65 -24.73 12.28
C GLU A 4 -13.51 -23.21 12.08
N LYS A 5 -14.14 -22.39 12.94
CA LYS A 5 -13.95 -20.95 12.91
C LYS A 5 -12.52 -20.58 13.34
N GLN A 6 -12.04 -21.19 14.42
CA GLN A 6 -10.68 -20.95 14.90
C GLN A 6 -9.62 -21.42 13.90
N SER A 7 -9.82 -22.56 13.25
CA SER A 7 -8.89 -23.03 12.22
C SER A 7 -8.85 -22.10 11.01
N ARG A 8 -9.99 -21.57 10.56
CA ARG A 8 -10.05 -20.54 9.49
C ARG A 8 -9.28 -19.29 9.86
N LEU A 9 -9.53 -18.73 11.05
CA LEU A 9 -8.83 -17.53 11.53
C LEU A 9 -7.31 -17.75 11.62
N ALA A 10 -6.86 -18.95 12.02
CA ALA A 10 -5.44 -19.28 12.06
C ALA A 10 -4.79 -19.30 10.66
N VAL A 11 -5.51 -19.83 9.65
CA VAL A 11 -5.02 -19.81 8.26
C VAL A 11 -4.93 -18.38 7.73
N GLU A 12 -5.97 -17.57 7.95
CA GLU A 12 -5.99 -16.15 7.55
C GLU A 12 -4.83 -15.38 8.18
N ARG A 13 -4.58 -15.57 9.48
CA ARG A 13 -3.43 -14.97 10.18
C ARG A 13 -2.09 -15.38 9.56
N LYS A 14 -1.93 -16.66 9.20
CA LYS A 14 -0.69 -17.16 8.58
C LYS A 14 -0.46 -16.56 7.19
N ILE A 15 -1.52 -16.39 6.41
CA ILE A 15 -1.45 -15.73 5.10
C ILE A 15 -1.13 -14.25 5.28
N PHE A 16 -1.82 -13.57 6.19
CA PHE A 16 -1.60 -12.17 6.51
C PHE A 16 -0.15 -11.89 6.93
N LEU A 17 0.41 -12.64 7.89
CA LEU A 17 1.78 -12.43 8.36
C LEU A 17 2.83 -12.61 7.25
N ARG A 18 2.58 -13.53 6.32
CA ARG A 18 3.46 -13.74 5.17
C ARG A 18 3.45 -12.54 4.23
N ASP A 19 2.26 -12.02 3.95
CA ASP A 19 2.04 -11.02 2.90
C ASP A 19 2.08 -9.57 3.44
N ARG A 20 2.07 -9.38 4.76
CA ARG A 20 2.08 -8.07 5.45
C ARG A 20 3.21 -7.18 4.94
N LYS A 21 4.44 -7.68 4.92
CA LYS A 21 5.62 -6.87 4.51
C LYS A 21 5.51 -6.42 3.05
N ILE A 22 5.15 -7.32 2.13
CA ILE A 22 5.04 -6.97 0.71
C ILE A 22 3.90 -5.96 0.48
N LYS A 23 2.72 -6.18 1.11
CA LYS A 23 1.60 -5.22 1.06
C LYS A 23 2.01 -3.85 1.59
N PHE A 24 2.74 -3.79 2.71
CA PHE A 24 3.22 -2.53 3.29
C PHE A 24 4.15 -1.76 2.35
N PHE A 25 5.16 -2.42 1.76
CA PHE A 25 6.08 -1.76 0.85
C PHE A 25 5.38 -1.28 -0.43
N GLU A 26 4.45 -2.06 -0.97
CA GLU A 26 3.68 -1.66 -2.15
C GLU A 26 2.75 -0.49 -1.84
N ARG A 27 2.01 -0.54 -0.72
CA ARG A 27 1.20 0.58 -0.21
C ARG A 27 2.03 1.85 -0.08
N ARG A 28 3.18 1.79 0.61
CA ARG A 28 4.08 2.95 0.76
C ARG A 28 4.62 3.44 -0.57
N LYS A 29 4.90 2.55 -1.54
CA LYS A 29 5.37 2.94 -2.87
C LYS A 29 4.28 3.72 -3.63
N ILE A 30 3.05 3.23 -3.60
CA ILE A 30 1.90 3.86 -4.25
C ILE A 30 1.62 5.23 -3.60
N GLU A 31 1.52 5.29 -2.27
CA GLU A 31 1.28 6.55 -1.54
C GLU A 31 2.36 7.60 -1.82
N ARG A 32 3.64 7.21 -1.86
CA ARG A 32 4.72 8.14 -2.23
C ARG A 32 4.57 8.64 -3.67
N ARG A 33 4.17 7.77 -4.61
CA ARG A 33 4.01 8.15 -6.01
C ARG A 33 2.83 9.09 -6.21
N ILE A 34 1.71 8.85 -5.52
CA ILE A 34 0.56 9.76 -5.45
C ILE A 34 1.03 11.14 -4.95
N ARG A 35 1.69 11.21 -3.78
CA ARG A 35 2.17 12.49 -3.22
C ARG A 35 3.10 13.25 -4.17
N ARG A 36 3.97 12.53 -4.91
CA ARG A 36 4.87 13.15 -5.90
C ARG A 36 4.10 13.72 -7.08
N LEU A 37 3.16 12.97 -7.64
CA LEU A 37 2.33 13.43 -8.76
C LEU A 37 1.45 14.61 -8.35
N GLU A 38 0.85 14.57 -7.17
CA GLU A 38 0.06 15.70 -6.64
C GLU A 38 0.92 16.94 -6.39
N LYS A 39 2.18 16.78 -5.98
CA LYS A 39 3.12 17.90 -5.86
C LYS A 39 3.50 18.47 -7.23
N LEU A 40 3.76 17.59 -8.21
CA LEU A 40 4.06 18.00 -9.59
C LEU A 40 2.89 18.77 -10.20
N GLN A 41 1.68 18.25 -10.09
CA GLN A 41 0.47 18.91 -10.60
C GLN A 41 0.26 20.31 -9.98
N ARG A 42 0.58 20.49 -8.69
CA ARG A 42 0.52 21.82 -8.06
C ARG A 42 1.61 22.78 -8.53
N ALA A 43 2.78 22.26 -8.94
CA ALA A 43 3.91 23.05 -9.39
C ALA A 43 3.88 23.34 -10.91
N SER A 44 3.30 22.44 -11.72
CA SER A 44 3.18 22.57 -13.17
C SER A 44 1.80 23.07 -13.56
N SER A 45 1.69 24.34 -13.99
CA SER A 45 0.44 24.94 -14.50
C SER A 45 0.18 24.61 -15.99
N GLY A 46 0.61 23.43 -16.46
CA GLY A 46 0.60 23.06 -17.88
C GLY A 46 -0.53 22.09 -18.22
N GLN A 47 -1.61 22.59 -18.84
CA GLN A 47 -2.85 21.86 -19.13
C GLN A 47 -2.67 20.49 -19.84
N ALA A 48 -1.63 20.32 -20.66
CA ALA A 48 -1.40 19.07 -21.38
C ALA A 48 -0.85 17.94 -20.49
N GLN A 49 0.03 18.27 -19.53
CA GLN A 49 0.60 17.32 -18.58
C GLN A 49 -0.41 16.96 -17.47
N ASP A 50 -1.37 17.85 -17.20
CA ASP A 50 -2.40 17.63 -16.19
C ASP A 50 -3.33 16.44 -16.52
N ALA A 51 -3.66 16.24 -17.80
CA ALA A 51 -4.48 15.11 -18.23
C ALA A 51 -3.75 13.77 -18.02
N GLU A 52 -2.50 13.67 -18.46
CA GLU A 52 -1.68 12.46 -18.26
C GLU A 52 -1.43 12.18 -16.78
N ASN A 53 -1.16 13.21 -15.98
CA ASN A 53 -0.98 13.10 -14.54
C ASN A 53 -2.26 12.65 -13.84
N ALA A 54 -3.44 13.14 -14.25
CA ALA A 54 -4.72 12.72 -13.71
C ALA A 54 -5.02 11.24 -14.01
N GLU A 55 -4.70 10.77 -15.21
CA GLU A 55 -4.81 9.34 -15.55
C GLU A 55 -3.83 8.46 -14.77
N GLN A 56 -2.62 8.95 -14.50
CA GLN A 56 -1.68 8.21 -13.64
C GLN A 56 -2.15 8.18 -12.18
N LEU A 57 -2.72 9.28 -11.69
CA LEU A 57 -3.28 9.35 -10.34
C LEU A 57 -4.48 8.41 -10.18
N SER A 58 -5.38 8.33 -11.17
CA SER A 58 -6.52 7.41 -11.11
C SER A 58 -6.05 5.96 -11.03
N LYS A 59 -5.09 5.54 -11.87
CA LYS A 59 -4.49 4.20 -11.82
C LYS A 59 -3.86 3.89 -10.47
N LEU A 60 -3.09 4.84 -9.91
CA LEU A 60 -2.46 4.65 -8.59
C LEU A 60 -3.48 4.57 -7.44
N LYS A 61 -4.62 5.25 -7.55
CA LYS A 61 -5.71 5.13 -6.57
C LYS A 61 -6.35 3.74 -6.63
N GLU A 62 -6.58 3.20 -7.82
CA GLU A 62 -7.06 1.82 -7.97
C GLU A 62 -6.07 0.80 -7.41
N ASP A 63 -4.77 1.00 -7.64
CA ASP A 63 -3.73 0.15 -7.06
C ASP A 63 -3.72 0.25 -5.52
N LEU A 64 -3.92 1.44 -4.97
CA LEU A 64 -4.00 1.65 -3.52
C LEU A 64 -5.20 0.91 -2.91
N GLU A 65 -6.37 0.98 -3.55
CA GLU A 65 -7.57 0.23 -3.17
C GLU A 65 -7.31 -1.28 -3.20
N TYR A 66 -6.66 -1.77 -4.27
CA TYR A 66 -6.28 -3.16 -4.41
C TYR A 66 -5.41 -3.65 -3.24
N VAL A 67 -4.39 -2.89 -2.84
CA VAL A 67 -3.53 -3.26 -1.70
C VAL A 67 -4.28 -3.19 -0.36
N ARG A 68 -5.09 -2.15 -0.15
CA ARG A 68 -5.79 -1.91 1.13
C ARG A 68 -6.91 -2.91 1.40
N PHE A 69 -7.68 -3.28 0.38
CA PHE A 69 -8.88 -4.12 0.53
C PHE A 69 -8.67 -5.54 0.00
N PHE A 70 -7.42 -5.95 -0.20
CA PHE A 70 -7.08 -7.30 -0.65
C PHE A 70 -7.66 -8.38 0.29
N PRO A 71 -8.36 -9.41 -0.23
CA PRO A 71 -8.95 -10.47 0.59
C PRO A 71 -7.92 -11.19 1.48
N LYS A 72 -8.19 -11.26 2.79
CA LYS A 72 -7.31 -11.97 3.77
C LYS A 72 -7.29 -13.49 3.57
N THR A 73 -8.22 -14.02 2.79
CA THR A 73 -8.38 -15.45 2.50
C THR A 73 -7.44 -15.94 1.41
N GLU A 74 -6.89 -15.04 0.60
CA GLU A 74 -6.07 -15.38 -0.57
C GLU A 74 -4.63 -14.90 -0.41
N LYS A 75 -3.72 -15.51 -1.19
CA LYS A 75 -2.32 -15.07 -1.24
C LYS A 75 -2.23 -13.78 -2.04
N TYR A 76 -1.53 -12.79 -1.49
CA TYR A 76 -1.31 -11.51 -2.15
C TYR A 76 -0.59 -11.66 -3.50
N VAL A 77 -1.15 -11.04 -4.53
CA VAL A 77 -0.55 -10.96 -5.87
C VAL A 77 0.05 -9.56 -6.04
N SER A 78 1.38 -9.49 -5.91
CA SER A 78 2.18 -8.26 -5.98
C SER A 78 2.02 -7.52 -7.30
N LEU A 79 2.00 -6.20 -7.24
CA LEU A 79 1.91 -5.31 -8.41
C LEU A 79 3.27 -4.92 -8.99
N PHE A 80 4.35 -4.91 -8.18
CA PHE A 80 5.65 -4.35 -8.58
C PHE A 80 6.80 -5.37 -8.69
N THR A 81 6.53 -6.68 -8.60
CA THR A 81 7.57 -7.73 -8.67
C THR A 81 7.96 -8.14 -10.09
N GLY A 82 7.41 -7.49 -11.13
CA GLY A 82 7.76 -7.73 -12.53
C GLY A 82 7.29 -9.08 -13.08
N ASN A 83 6.40 -9.78 -12.36
CA ASN A 83 5.76 -10.98 -12.85
C ASN A 83 4.40 -10.61 -13.46
N ASP A 84 4.39 -10.43 -14.78
CA ASP A 84 3.26 -9.94 -15.59
C ASP A 84 2.79 -10.99 -16.60
N ASP A 85 2.78 -12.26 -16.18
CA ASP A 85 2.11 -13.32 -16.94
C ASP A 85 0.62 -12.96 -17.14
N SER A 86 0.06 -13.27 -18.30
CA SER A 86 -1.34 -12.98 -18.64
C SER A 86 -2.32 -13.50 -17.58
N ASP A 87 -2.07 -14.71 -17.07
CA ASP A 87 -2.90 -15.35 -16.05
C ASP A 87 -2.88 -14.59 -14.72
N ILE A 88 -1.76 -13.94 -14.39
CA ILE A 88 -1.59 -13.17 -13.16
C ILE A 88 -2.32 -11.84 -13.31
N ILE A 89 -2.20 -11.20 -14.47
CA ILE A 89 -2.92 -9.96 -14.79
C ILE A 89 -4.44 -10.20 -14.71
N ASP A 90 -4.93 -11.29 -15.29
CA ASP A 90 -6.35 -11.65 -15.24
C ASP A 90 -6.83 -11.89 -13.81
N ARG A 91 -6.03 -12.56 -12.97
CA ARG A 91 -6.34 -12.74 -11.54
C ARG A 91 -6.41 -11.40 -10.82
N ARG A 92 -5.44 -10.49 -11.05
CA ARG A 92 -5.44 -9.14 -10.45
C ARG A 92 -6.70 -8.37 -10.86
N ASN A 93 -7.09 -8.42 -12.13
CA ASN A 93 -8.28 -7.71 -12.63
C ASN A 93 -9.57 -8.24 -11.99
N ARG A 94 -9.74 -9.56 -11.90
CA ARG A 94 -10.88 -10.17 -11.19
C ARG A 94 -10.94 -9.73 -9.73
N LEU A 95 -9.80 -9.67 -9.04
CA LEU A 95 -9.72 -9.24 -7.65
C LEU A 95 -10.04 -7.74 -7.50
N ARG A 96 -9.57 -6.89 -8.43
CA ARG A 96 -9.94 -5.46 -8.44
C ARG A 96 -11.44 -5.26 -8.59
N GLU A 97 -12.09 -6.01 -9.48
CA GLU A 97 -13.55 -5.95 -9.66
C GLU A 97 -14.30 -6.40 -8.39
N GLN A 98 -13.86 -7.49 -7.76
CA GLN A 98 -14.43 -7.96 -6.49
C GLN A 98 -14.27 -6.93 -5.37
N ILE A 99 -13.09 -6.33 -5.24
CA ILE A 99 -12.81 -5.29 -4.25
C ILE A 99 -13.73 -4.08 -4.48
N LYS A 100 -13.85 -3.60 -5.72
CA LYS A 100 -14.74 -2.49 -6.07
C LYS A 100 -16.20 -2.81 -5.72
N ALA A 101 -16.67 -4.01 -6.06
CA ALA A 101 -18.02 -4.45 -5.73
C ALA A 101 -18.25 -4.50 -4.20
N ASN A 102 -17.29 -5.04 -3.45
CA ASN A 102 -17.34 -5.10 -1.99
C ASN A 102 -17.34 -3.71 -1.36
N LEU A 103 -16.57 -2.77 -1.90
CA LEU A 103 -16.52 -1.39 -1.43
C LEU A 103 -17.86 -0.67 -1.67
N ILE A 104 -18.44 -0.82 -2.87
CA ILE A 104 -19.77 -0.27 -3.19
C ILE A 104 -20.84 -0.89 -2.27
N ALA A 105 -20.80 -2.20 -2.05
CA ALA A 105 -21.72 -2.88 -1.14
C ALA A 105 -21.55 -2.42 0.31
N ALA A 106 -20.31 -2.21 0.76
CA ALA A 106 -19.99 -1.70 2.09
C ALA A 106 -20.54 -0.28 2.28
N VAL A 107 -20.29 0.62 1.32
CA VAL A 107 -20.84 1.98 1.28
C VAL A 107 -22.37 1.95 1.29
N ALA A 108 -23.01 1.09 0.48
CA ALA A 108 -24.46 0.93 0.47
C ALA A 108 -25.02 0.38 1.80
N SER A 109 -24.24 -0.45 2.50
CA SER A 109 -24.60 -1.01 3.80
C SER A 109 -24.31 -0.06 4.98
N GLY A 110 -23.65 1.07 4.74
CA GLY A 110 -23.25 2.04 5.77
C GLY A 110 -22.22 1.50 6.77
N LYS A 111 -21.52 0.41 6.43
CA LYS A 111 -20.44 -0.16 7.24
C LYS A 111 -19.12 0.13 6.56
N ASP A 112 -18.21 0.79 7.27
CA ASP A 112 -16.85 0.97 6.80
C ASP A 112 -16.20 -0.42 6.63
N LEU A 113 -15.74 -0.72 5.42
CA LEU A 113 -14.99 -1.94 5.16
C LEU A 113 -13.64 -1.81 5.88
N GLU A 114 -13.37 -2.67 6.86
CA GLU A 114 -12.11 -2.65 7.59
C GLU A 114 -10.92 -2.77 6.62
N GLU A 115 -10.01 -1.79 6.65
CA GLU A 115 -8.78 -1.85 5.85
C GLU A 115 -7.95 -3.07 6.28
N THR A 116 -7.76 -4.01 5.36
CA THR A 116 -7.13 -5.32 5.64
C THR A 116 -5.63 -5.26 5.95
N GLY A 117 -5.09 -4.09 6.28
CA GLY A 117 -3.66 -3.85 6.47
C GLY A 117 -3.29 -2.72 7.43
N SER A 118 -4.25 -2.11 8.15
CA SER A 118 -3.97 -0.99 9.06
C SER A 118 -3.74 -1.40 10.52
N GLU A 119 -4.12 -2.62 10.91
CA GLU A 119 -4.28 -3.01 12.31
C GLU A 119 -2.99 -3.49 13.03
N ASP A 120 -1.88 -3.71 12.32
CA ASP A 120 -0.70 -4.38 12.90
C ASP A 120 0.64 -3.63 12.69
N ASP A 121 0.61 -2.47 12.04
CA ASP A 121 1.83 -1.74 11.71
C ASP A 121 2.31 -0.82 12.85
N GLY A 122 1.44 -0.53 13.81
CA GLY A 122 1.75 0.19 15.05
C GLY A 122 1.94 -0.71 16.28
N LEU A 123 1.85 -2.03 16.12
CA LEU A 123 2.01 -3.01 17.20
C LEU A 123 3.38 -3.71 17.14
N LEU A 124 4.39 -3.05 16.58
CA LEU A 124 5.77 -3.36 16.94
C LEU A 124 6.02 -2.69 18.28
N ASP A 125 6.33 -3.50 19.29
CA ASP A 125 6.72 -3.02 20.62
C ASP A 125 8.03 -2.24 20.48
N LEU A 126 7.93 -0.93 20.27
CA LEU A 126 9.07 -0.02 20.17
C LEU A 126 9.82 0.13 21.50
N SER A 127 9.36 -0.50 22.59
CA SER A 127 10.03 -0.43 23.89
C SER A 127 11.35 -1.22 23.94
N GLU A 128 11.65 -2.04 22.93
CA GLU A 128 12.91 -2.79 22.84
C GLU A 128 14.00 -2.12 21.96
N ASP A 129 13.68 -1.04 21.26
CA ASP A 129 14.65 -0.32 20.42
C ASP A 129 15.46 0.70 21.26
N ASP A 130 16.52 0.20 21.90
CA ASP A 130 17.55 0.98 22.62
C ASP A 130 18.39 1.90 21.71
N PHE A 131 18.06 1.99 20.41
CA PHE A 131 18.82 2.72 19.40
C PHE A 131 18.89 4.25 19.66
N PHE A 132 17.89 4.81 20.34
CA PHE A 132 17.85 6.24 20.68
C PHE A 132 18.27 6.57 22.12
N LEU A 133 18.58 5.55 22.94
CA LEU A 133 18.90 5.75 24.36
C LEU A 133 20.38 6.09 24.61
N THR A 134 21.28 5.81 23.67
CA THR A 134 22.67 6.30 23.73
C THR A 134 22.76 7.68 23.09
N GLY A 135 22.46 8.71 23.89
CA GLY A 135 22.51 10.10 23.49
C GLY A 135 23.87 10.54 22.93
N SER A 136 23.85 11.00 21.69
CA SER A 136 24.66 12.14 21.26
C SER A 136 23.70 13.24 20.82
N SER A 137 23.36 14.10 21.77
CA SER A 137 22.71 15.39 21.52
C SER A 137 23.70 16.26 20.76
N SER A 138 23.61 16.27 19.44
CA SER A 138 24.31 17.21 18.57
C SER A 138 23.28 17.80 17.63
N ASP A 139 22.83 18.99 18.02
CA ASP A 139 21.99 19.92 17.29
C ASP A 139 22.66 20.26 15.95
N GLU A 140 22.17 19.70 14.85
CA GLU A 140 22.50 20.10 13.48
C GLU A 140 21.22 19.90 12.66
N ASP A 141 20.77 21.00 12.05
CA ASP A 141 19.62 21.08 11.17
C ASP A 141 19.64 19.97 10.11
N ALA A 142 18.73 19.01 10.20
CA ALA A 142 18.54 17.98 9.18
C ALA A 142 17.78 18.58 7.98
N ASP A 143 18.51 19.33 7.16
CA ASP A 143 18.18 19.54 5.76
C ASP A 143 18.30 18.18 5.04
N ASP A 144 17.16 17.49 4.91
CA ASP A 144 17.05 16.21 4.19
C ASP A 144 17.11 16.43 2.66
N GLU A 145 18.17 17.09 2.20
CA GLU A 145 18.62 17.12 0.82
C GLU A 145 19.43 15.85 0.53
N TRP A 146 18.75 14.68 0.47
CA TRP A 146 19.43 13.43 0.10
C TRP A 146 19.07 12.84 -1.26
N THR A 147 19.86 13.32 -2.23
CA THR A 147 20.39 12.65 -3.42
C THR A 147 19.48 12.47 -4.62
N ASP A 148 19.47 13.51 -5.44
CA ASP A 148 19.54 13.34 -6.89
C ASP A 148 20.85 12.61 -7.25
N ARG A 149 20.73 11.41 -7.82
CA ARG A 149 21.84 10.66 -8.41
C ARG A 149 21.64 10.46 -9.91
N SER A 150 21.16 11.48 -10.62
CA SER A 150 21.27 11.52 -12.08
C SER A 150 22.23 12.62 -12.50
N THR A 151 23.53 12.31 -12.49
CA THR A 151 24.53 12.82 -13.45
C THR A 151 25.88 12.19 -13.11
N ARG A 152 26.15 11.02 -13.67
CA ARG A 152 27.51 10.64 -14.03
C ARG A 152 27.49 10.26 -15.50
N TYR A 153 28.18 11.09 -16.28
CA TYR A 153 28.58 10.88 -17.66
C TYR A 153 29.26 9.54 -17.85
#